data_AF-A0A2X1PK16-F1
#
_entry.id   AF-A0A2X1PK16-F1
#
_cell.length_a   1.000
_cell.length_b   1.000
_cell.length_c   1.000
_cell.angle_alpha   90.00
_cell.angle_beta   90.00
_cell.angle_gamma   90.00
#
_symmetry.space_group_name_H-M   'P 1'
#
loop_
_entity.id
_entity.type
_entity.pdbx_description
1 polymer ?
#
loop_
_entity_poly.entity_id
_entity_poly.type
_entity_poly.pdbx_seq_one_letter_code
_entity_poly.pdbx_strand_id
1 'polypeptide(L)'
;MFTLSVSQGVLAANSTNVLPTEQSLKADLANAQKMSEGEAKNRLLAELQTSIDLLQQIQAQQKINDALQTTLSHSESEIRKNNAEIQALKKQQETATSTDDNAQSQDYLQNSLTKLNDQLQDTQNALSTANAQLAGQSSISERAQAALTENVVRTQQINQQLANNDIGSILRKQYQIELQLIDLKNSYNQNLLKNNDQLSLLYQSRYDLLNLRLQIQQQNIIAIQEVINQKNLQQSQNQVEQAQQQQKTVQK
;
A
#
# COMPACT_ATOMS: atom_id res chain seq x y z
N MET A 1 -24.00 2.92 -27.46
CA MET A 1 -22.72 2.72 -28.16
C MET A 1 -22.09 4.09 -28.40
N PHE A 2 -21.34 4.60 -27.42
CA PHE A 2 -20.63 5.87 -27.56
C PHE A 2 -19.23 5.57 -28.09
N THR A 3 -18.99 5.92 -29.35
CA THR A 3 -17.67 5.82 -29.98
C THR A 3 -16.79 6.95 -29.43
N LEU A 4 -15.87 6.61 -28.53
CA LEU A 4 -14.78 7.48 -28.12
C LEU A 4 -13.81 7.63 -29.29
N SER A 5 -13.91 8.75 -30.01
CA SER A 5 -12.93 9.17 -31.00
C SER A 5 -11.62 9.55 -30.29
N VAL A 6 -10.61 8.69 -30.42
CA VAL A 6 -9.23 9.00 -30.06
C VAL A 6 -8.73 10.05 -31.05
N SER A 7 -8.80 11.32 -30.67
CA SER A 7 -8.18 12.40 -31.43
C SER A 7 -6.67 12.23 -31.36
N GLN A 8 -6.09 11.66 -32.43
CA GLN A 8 -4.65 11.72 -32.68
C GLN A 8 -4.26 13.19 -32.90
N GLY A 9 -3.74 13.82 -31.85
CA GLY A 9 -3.11 15.12 -31.95
C GLY A 9 -1.77 14.98 -32.67
N VAL A 10 -1.71 15.49 -33.90
CA VAL A 10 -0.48 15.63 -34.68
C VAL A 10 0.47 16.56 -33.92
N LEU A 11 1.56 16.02 -33.41
CA LEU A 11 2.67 16.77 -32.81
C LEU A 11 3.38 17.55 -33.92
N ALA A 12 3.17 18.86 -33.98
CA ALA A 12 4.02 19.75 -34.75
C ALA A 12 5.39 19.83 -34.07
N ALA A 13 6.42 19.34 -34.76
CA ALA A 13 7.81 19.50 -34.39
C ALA A 13 8.22 20.97 -34.50
N ASN A 14 8.56 21.62 -33.37
CA ASN A 14 9.44 22.79 -33.39
C ASN A 14 10.16 22.96 -32.05
N SER A 15 11.49 23.03 -32.15
CA SER A 15 12.48 23.20 -31.08
C SER A 15 12.63 21.99 -30.15
N THR A 16 13.86 21.56 -29.87
CA THR A 16 14.21 20.60 -28.83
C THR A 16 13.77 21.12 -27.47
N ASN A 17 12.49 20.92 -27.15
CA ASN A 17 11.84 21.39 -25.95
C ASN A 17 12.15 20.42 -24.80
N VAL A 18 13.44 20.35 -24.45
CA VAL A 18 13.90 19.62 -23.27
C VAL A 18 13.30 20.34 -22.07
N LEU A 19 12.45 19.65 -21.31
CA LEU A 19 11.89 20.22 -20.09
C LEU A 19 13.02 20.59 -19.13
N PRO A 20 12.87 21.70 -18.39
CA PRO A 20 13.89 22.10 -17.43
C PRO A 20 14.05 21.03 -16.35
N THR A 21 15.28 20.86 -15.87
CA THR A 21 15.57 19.98 -14.73
C THR A 21 15.39 20.74 -13.42
N GLU A 22 15.12 20.03 -12.33
CA GLU A 22 15.03 20.64 -11.00
C GLU A 22 16.31 21.42 -10.63
N GLN A 23 17.47 20.89 -11.02
CA GLN A 23 18.76 21.56 -10.82
C GLN A 23 18.85 22.87 -11.61
N SER A 24 18.41 22.89 -12.87
CA SER A 24 18.40 24.12 -13.68
C SER A 24 17.46 25.17 -13.10
N LEU A 25 16.26 24.78 -12.65
CA LEU A 25 15.31 25.73 -12.05
C LEU A 25 15.77 26.25 -10.69
N LYS A 26 16.46 25.43 -9.88
CA LYS A 26 17.07 25.89 -8.62
C LYS A 26 18.19 26.90 -8.85
N ALA A 27 18.98 26.73 -9.92
CA ALA A 27 19.97 27.72 -10.32
C ALA A 27 19.31 29.04 -10.76
N ASP A 28 18.25 28.95 -11.57
CA ASP A 28 17.45 30.11 -11.99
C ASP A 28 16.81 30.82 -10.79
N LEU A 29 16.30 30.06 -9.80
CA LEU A 29 15.74 30.58 -8.55
C LEU A 29 16.80 31.38 -7.76
N ALA A 30 17.99 30.81 -7.59
CA ALA A 30 19.10 31.46 -6.89
C ALA A 30 19.58 32.73 -7.61
N ASN A 31 19.51 32.76 -8.93
CA ASN A 31 19.80 33.96 -9.72
C ASN A 31 18.71 35.02 -9.58
N ALA A 32 17.43 34.62 -9.63
CA ALA A 32 16.30 35.52 -9.43
C ALA A 32 16.31 36.19 -8.04
N GLN A 33 16.78 35.47 -7.01
CA GLN A 33 16.93 36.03 -5.64
C GLN A 33 17.89 37.22 -5.57
N LYS A 34 18.86 37.32 -6.49
CA LYS A 34 19.85 38.42 -6.56
C LYS A 34 19.34 39.66 -7.29
N MET A 35 18.16 39.58 -7.91
CA MET A 35 17.55 40.73 -8.58
C MET A 35 17.15 41.81 -7.57
N SER A 36 17.09 43.05 -8.02
CA SER A 36 16.53 44.17 -7.26
C SER A 36 15.08 43.87 -6.84
N GLU A 37 14.72 44.33 -5.65
CA GLU A 37 13.37 44.13 -5.12
C GLU A 37 12.31 44.77 -6.01
N GLY A 38 11.21 44.06 -6.24
CA GLY A 38 10.11 44.52 -7.09
C GLY A 38 9.17 43.39 -7.51
N GLU A 39 8.03 43.77 -8.06
CA GLU A 39 6.96 42.84 -8.48
C GLU A 39 7.46 41.81 -9.51
N ALA A 40 8.32 42.21 -10.44
CA ALA A 40 8.90 41.32 -11.44
C ALA A 40 9.75 40.21 -10.81
N LYS A 41 10.54 40.53 -9.77
CA LYS A 41 11.30 39.54 -8.99
C LYS A 41 10.36 38.58 -8.28
N ASN A 42 9.35 39.09 -7.59
CA ASN A 42 8.40 38.27 -6.84
C ASN A 42 7.64 37.30 -7.75
N ARG A 43 7.19 37.77 -8.91
CA ARG A 43 6.52 36.95 -9.92
C ARG A 43 7.45 35.84 -10.44
N LEU A 44 8.68 36.19 -10.81
CA LEU A 44 9.67 35.23 -11.30
C LEU A 44 9.98 34.14 -10.26
N LEU A 45 10.16 34.54 -8.99
CA LEU A 45 10.40 33.59 -7.89
C LEU A 45 9.22 32.63 -7.71
N ALA A 46 7.98 33.14 -7.79
CA ALA A 46 6.78 32.31 -7.67
C ALA A 46 6.62 31.32 -8.84
N GLU A 47 6.86 31.75 -10.08
CA GLU A 47 6.79 30.89 -11.28
C GLU A 47 7.87 29.79 -11.24
N LEU A 48 9.09 30.11 -10.81
CA LEU A 48 10.18 29.15 -10.66
C LEU A 48 9.90 28.16 -9.53
N GLN A 49 9.42 28.61 -8.38
CA GLN A 49 9.05 27.74 -7.27
C GLN A 49 7.92 26.78 -7.66
N THR A 50 6.88 27.29 -8.31
CA THR A 50 5.77 26.46 -8.81
C THR A 50 6.27 25.39 -9.78
N SER A 51 7.18 25.74 -10.67
CA SER A 51 7.78 24.79 -11.62
C SER A 51 8.60 23.70 -10.92
N ILE A 52 9.34 24.05 -9.86
CA ILE A 52 10.08 23.09 -9.02
C ILE A 52 9.10 22.14 -8.32
N ASP A 53 8.04 22.66 -7.71
CA ASP A 53 7.04 21.86 -7.01
C ASP A 53 6.33 20.89 -7.96
N LEU A 54 6.05 21.32 -9.19
CA LEU A 54 5.49 20.45 -10.24
C LEU A 54 6.45 19.32 -10.64
N LEU A 55 7.76 19.60 -10.78
CA LEU A 55 8.75 18.56 -11.05
C LEU A 55 8.84 17.54 -9.91
N GLN A 56 8.74 17.97 -8.66
CA GLN A 56 8.69 17.08 -7.51
C GLN A 56 7.42 16.21 -7.51
N GLN A 57 6.27 16.80 -7.86
CA GLN A 57 5.02 16.06 -8.05
C GLN A 57 5.14 15.02 -9.18
N ILE A 58 5.83 15.33 -10.27
CA ILE A 58 6.11 14.37 -11.35
C ILE A 58 6.89 13.17 -10.81
N GLN A 59 7.98 13.41 -10.07
CA GLN A 59 8.78 12.32 -9.49
C GLN A 59 7.97 11.48 -8.50
N ALA A 60 7.12 12.11 -7.68
CA ALA A 60 6.23 11.39 -6.77
C ALA A 60 5.19 10.56 -7.53
N GLN A 61 4.58 11.12 -8.57
CA GLN A 61 3.60 10.42 -9.39
C GLN A 61 4.22 9.25 -10.15
N GLN A 62 5.45 9.38 -10.66
CA GLN A 62 6.19 8.28 -11.29
C GLN A 62 6.35 7.10 -10.31
N LYS A 63 6.77 7.36 -9.07
CA LYS A 63 6.87 6.31 -8.05
C LYS A 63 5.53 5.65 -7.75
N ILE A 64 4.45 6.42 -7.71
CA ILE A 64 3.08 5.89 -7.54
C ILE A 64 2.70 4.98 -8.71
N ASN A 65 3.01 5.38 -9.94
CA ASN A 65 2.73 4.60 -11.14
C ASN A 65 3.55 3.31 -11.16
N ASP A 66 4.84 3.37 -10.82
CA ASP A 66 5.72 2.21 -10.75
C ASP A 66 5.27 1.21 -9.68
N ALA A 67 4.82 1.71 -8.52
CA ALA A 67 4.27 0.87 -7.46
C ALA A 67 2.98 0.17 -7.89
N LEU A 68 2.09 0.87 -8.60
CA LEU A 68 0.88 0.26 -9.18
C LEU A 68 1.27 -0.81 -10.21
N GLN A 69 2.19 -0.49 -11.13
CA GLN A 69 2.62 -1.42 -12.17
C GLN A 69 3.28 -2.68 -11.58
N THR A 70 4.08 -2.51 -10.53
CA THR A 70 4.68 -3.62 -9.77
C THR A 70 3.61 -4.46 -9.09
N THR A 71 2.61 -3.83 -8.47
CA THR A 71 1.49 -4.56 -7.86
C THR A 71 0.74 -5.38 -8.90
N LEU A 72 0.44 -4.79 -10.04
CA LEU A 72 -0.26 -5.45 -11.13
C LEU A 72 0.53 -6.63 -11.70
N SER A 73 1.84 -6.47 -11.94
CA SER A 73 2.67 -7.52 -12.52
C SER A 73 2.83 -8.75 -11.61
N HIS A 74 2.74 -8.58 -10.29
CA HIS A 74 2.84 -9.68 -9.33
C HIS A 74 1.49 -10.23 -8.86
N SER A 75 0.39 -9.51 -9.10
CA SER A 75 -0.94 -9.81 -8.55
C SER A 75 -1.38 -11.26 -8.76
N GLU A 76 -1.24 -11.83 -9.96
CA GLU A 76 -1.63 -13.22 -10.23
C GLU A 76 -0.81 -14.24 -9.43
N SER A 77 0.49 -13.98 -9.31
CA SER A 77 1.40 -14.83 -8.53
C SER A 77 1.02 -14.80 -7.05
N GLU A 78 0.76 -13.59 -6.53
CA GLU A 78 0.34 -13.41 -5.14
C GLU A 78 -1.04 -14.01 -4.85
N ILE A 79 -2.01 -13.87 -5.75
CA ILE A 79 -3.32 -14.55 -5.64
C ILE A 79 -3.14 -16.06 -5.58
N ARG A 80 -2.31 -16.64 -6.45
CA ARG A 80 -2.03 -18.08 -6.43
C ARG A 80 -1.37 -18.53 -5.13
N LYS A 81 -0.40 -17.76 -4.62
CA LYS A 81 0.25 -18.04 -3.33
C LYS A 81 -0.74 -17.98 -2.18
N ASN A 82 -1.54 -16.92 -2.10
CA ASN A 82 -2.55 -16.76 -1.05
C ASN A 82 -3.53 -17.92 -1.05
N ASN A 83 -4.04 -18.31 -2.23
CA ASN A 83 -4.95 -19.43 -2.36
C ASN A 83 -4.30 -20.77 -1.98
N ALA A 84 -3.05 -21.01 -2.40
CA ALA A 84 -2.31 -22.22 -2.02
C ALA A 84 -2.12 -22.30 -0.50
N GLU A 85 -1.79 -21.17 0.13
CA GLU A 85 -1.62 -21.10 1.58
C GLU A 85 -2.93 -21.28 2.33
N ILE A 86 -4.04 -20.71 1.85
CA ILE A 86 -5.39 -20.98 2.39
C ILE A 86 -5.67 -22.49 2.38
N GLN A 87 -5.36 -23.18 1.28
CA GLN A 87 -5.58 -24.63 1.19
C GLN A 87 -4.66 -25.40 2.14
N ALA A 88 -3.41 -24.96 2.32
CA ALA A 88 -2.48 -25.58 3.27
C ALA A 88 -2.96 -25.42 4.71
N LEU A 89 -3.42 -24.22 5.09
CA LEU A 89 -3.95 -23.90 6.41
C LEU A 89 -5.20 -24.72 6.74
N LYS A 90 -6.13 -24.86 5.78
CA LYS A 90 -7.32 -25.71 5.95
C LYS A 90 -6.97 -27.18 6.17
N LYS A 91 -6.05 -27.72 5.38
CA LYS A 91 -5.57 -29.10 5.57
C LYS A 91 -4.90 -29.29 6.92
N GLN A 92 -4.07 -28.34 7.34
CA GLN A 92 -3.42 -28.40 8.64
C GLN A 92 -4.46 -28.46 9.77
N GLN A 93 -5.51 -27.67 9.68
CA GLN A 93 -6.62 -27.67 10.65
C GLN A 93 -7.38 -29.00 10.68
N GLU A 94 -7.60 -29.63 9.53
CA GLU A 94 -8.24 -30.96 9.44
C GLU A 94 -7.37 -32.09 10.04
N THR A 95 -6.05 -31.98 9.92
CA THR A 95 -5.10 -33.01 10.39
C THR A 95 -4.60 -32.82 11.83
N ALA A 96 -4.84 -31.65 12.44
CA ALA A 96 -4.41 -31.37 13.79
C ALA A 96 -5.17 -32.26 14.80
N THR A 97 -4.45 -33.11 15.53
CA THR A 97 -5.03 -33.89 16.63
C THR A 97 -4.60 -33.32 17.98
N SER A 98 -5.51 -33.31 18.96
CA SER A 98 -5.29 -32.80 20.33
C SER A 98 -4.19 -33.52 21.13
N THR A 99 -3.62 -34.58 20.56
CA THR A 99 -2.60 -35.42 21.20
C THR A 99 -1.19 -34.84 21.10
N ASP A 100 -0.92 -33.97 20.12
CA ASP A 100 0.45 -33.54 19.79
C ASP A 100 1.01 -32.53 20.82
N ASP A 101 0.15 -31.64 21.32
CA ASP A 101 0.53 -30.61 22.30
C ASP A 101 0.71 -31.16 23.73
N ASN A 102 -0.04 -32.21 24.09
CA ASN A 102 0.06 -32.84 25.41
C ASN A 102 1.44 -33.48 25.65
N ALA A 103 2.12 -33.92 24.58
CA ALA A 103 3.47 -34.48 24.64
C ALA A 103 4.58 -33.43 24.82
N GLN A 104 4.28 -32.14 24.59
CA GLN A 104 5.28 -31.08 24.62
C GLN A 104 5.64 -30.64 26.05
N SER A 105 6.85 -30.08 26.21
CA SER A 105 7.30 -29.50 27.47
C SER A 105 6.58 -28.17 27.75
N GLN A 106 6.45 -27.83 29.03
CA GLN A 106 5.81 -26.58 29.44
C GLN A 106 6.53 -25.33 28.90
N ASP A 107 7.86 -25.33 28.92
CA ASP A 107 8.67 -24.25 28.34
C ASP A 107 8.46 -24.11 26.83
N TYR A 108 8.31 -25.23 26.12
CA TYR A 108 8.01 -25.20 24.69
C TYR A 108 6.63 -24.57 24.44
N LEU A 109 5.60 -25.00 25.18
CA LEU A 109 4.25 -24.46 25.05
C LEU A 109 4.20 -22.96 25.36
N GLN A 110 4.90 -22.50 26.41
CA GLN A 110 4.95 -21.09 26.77
C GLN A 110 5.65 -20.24 25.70
N ASN A 111 6.76 -20.74 25.13
CA ASN A 111 7.45 -20.07 24.02
C ASN A 111 6.61 -20.02 22.74
N SER A 112 5.90 -21.11 22.43
CA SER A 112 4.97 -21.17 21.30
C SER A 112 3.81 -20.19 21.48
N LEU A 113 3.28 -20.06 22.70
CA LEU A 113 2.23 -19.09 23.03
C LEU A 113 2.72 -17.65 22.82
N THR A 114 3.93 -17.30 23.27
CA THR A 114 4.50 -15.96 23.03
C THR A 114 4.61 -15.67 21.54
N LYS A 115 5.20 -16.59 20.76
CA LYS A 115 5.35 -16.43 19.30
C LYS A 115 4.00 -16.30 18.59
N LEU A 116 3.00 -17.10 18.98
CA LEU A 116 1.66 -17.02 18.39
C LEU A 116 0.99 -15.68 18.70
N ASN A 117 1.20 -15.11 19.88
CA ASN A 117 0.66 -13.78 20.22
C ASN A 117 1.32 -12.68 19.38
N ASP A 118 2.63 -12.72 19.17
CA ASP A 118 3.32 -11.77 18.28
C ASP A 118 2.78 -11.87 16.84
N GLN A 119 2.66 -13.11 16.34
CA GLN A 119 2.12 -13.38 15.00
C GLN A 119 0.63 -12.98 14.87
N LEU A 120 -0.15 -13.10 15.94
CA LEU A 120 -1.53 -12.66 16.00
C LEU A 120 -1.62 -11.14 15.82
N GLN A 121 -0.78 -10.38 16.53
CA GLN A 121 -0.74 -8.93 16.42
C GLN A 121 -0.34 -8.46 15.01
N ASP A 122 0.67 -9.10 14.42
CA ASP A 122 1.09 -8.82 13.04
C ASP A 122 -0.03 -9.12 12.04
N THR A 123 -0.73 -10.25 12.23
CA THR A 123 -1.84 -10.65 11.35
C THR A 123 -3.02 -9.68 11.48
N GLN A 124 -3.34 -9.19 12.68
CA GLN A 124 -4.37 -8.16 12.89
C GLN A 124 -4.02 -6.85 12.18
N ASN A 125 -2.77 -6.39 12.29
CA ASN A 125 -2.30 -5.19 11.62
C ASN A 125 -2.36 -5.33 10.09
N ALA A 126 -1.92 -6.48 9.58
CA ALA A 126 -1.99 -6.80 8.16
C ALA A 126 -3.45 -6.89 7.67
N LEU A 127 -4.35 -7.50 8.45
CA LEU A 127 -5.76 -7.64 8.10
C LEU A 127 -6.47 -6.28 8.07
N SER A 128 -6.16 -5.40 9.03
CA SER A 128 -6.66 -4.01 9.03
C SER A 128 -6.24 -3.27 7.75
N THR A 129 -4.98 -3.43 7.35
CA THR A 129 -4.46 -2.85 6.09
C THR A 129 -5.18 -3.43 4.87
N ALA A 130 -5.35 -4.76 4.79
CA ALA A 130 -6.04 -5.40 3.67
C ALA A 130 -7.52 -4.98 3.59
N ASN A 131 -8.18 -4.84 4.73
CA ASN A 131 -9.56 -4.37 4.81
C ASN A 131 -9.70 -2.91 4.33
N ALA A 132 -8.75 -2.03 4.69
CA ALA A 132 -8.73 -0.66 4.18
C ALA A 132 -8.53 -0.61 2.66
N GLN A 133 -7.68 -1.48 2.10
CA GLN A 133 -7.50 -1.61 0.64
C GLN A 133 -8.79 -2.04 -0.06
N LEU A 134 -9.45 -3.07 0.45
CA LEU A 134 -10.74 -3.55 -0.07
C LEU A 134 -11.82 -2.47 0.00
N ALA A 135 -11.98 -1.82 1.15
CA ALA A 135 -12.96 -0.75 1.31
C ALA A 135 -12.72 0.39 0.32
N GLY A 136 -11.46 0.79 0.14
CA GLY A 136 -11.06 1.83 -0.82
C GLY A 136 -11.32 1.47 -2.28
N GLN A 137 -11.40 0.17 -2.61
CA GLN A 137 -11.63 -0.31 -3.97
C GLN A 137 -13.03 0.04 -4.49
N SER A 138 -14.03 0.09 -3.61
CA SER A 138 -15.43 0.40 -3.96
C SER A 138 -15.61 1.77 -4.62
N SER A 139 -14.76 2.75 -4.29
CA SER A 139 -14.82 4.13 -4.82
C SER A 139 -13.76 4.41 -5.88
N ILE A 140 -12.94 3.42 -6.26
CA ILE A 140 -11.80 3.67 -7.16
C ILE A 140 -12.27 4.12 -8.55
N SER A 141 -13.36 3.55 -9.05
CA SER A 141 -13.86 3.83 -10.39
C SER A 141 -14.40 5.25 -10.50
N GLU A 142 -15.15 5.69 -9.49
CA GLU A 142 -15.68 7.06 -9.43
C GLU A 142 -14.55 8.07 -9.28
N ARG A 143 -13.62 7.85 -8.34
CA ARG A 143 -12.47 8.75 -8.13
C ARG A 143 -11.58 8.87 -9.36
N ALA A 144 -11.29 7.75 -10.03
CA ALA A 144 -10.49 7.76 -11.24
C ALA A 144 -11.19 8.50 -12.39
N GLN A 145 -12.51 8.32 -12.56
CA GLN A 145 -13.28 9.04 -13.58
C GLN A 145 -13.36 10.54 -13.29
N ALA A 146 -13.58 10.93 -12.03
CA ALA A 146 -13.56 12.33 -11.61
C ALA A 146 -12.20 12.98 -11.91
N ALA A 147 -11.11 12.33 -11.50
CA ALA A 147 -9.75 12.82 -11.76
C ALA A 147 -9.44 12.94 -13.26
N LEU A 148 -9.86 11.96 -14.08
CA LEU A 148 -9.70 12.03 -15.53
C LEU A 148 -10.48 13.20 -16.14
N THR A 149 -11.70 13.45 -15.66
CA THR A 149 -12.54 14.56 -16.13
C THR A 149 -11.93 15.92 -15.78
N GLU A 150 -11.47 16.08 -14.54
CA GLU A 150 -10.76 17.28 -14.08
C GLU A 150 -9.48 17.52 -14.90
N ASN A 151 -8.72 16.45 -15.15
CA ASN A 151 -7.50 16.52 -15.96
C ASN A 151 -7.79 16.95 -17.40
N VAL A 152 -8.88 16.48 -18.03
CA VAL A 152 -9.28 16.92 -19.38
C VAL A 152 -9.57 18.43 -19.39
N VAL A 153 -10.34 18.92 -18.41
CA VAL A 153 -10.65 20.35 -18.28
C VAL A 153 -9.36 21.16 -18.09
N ARG A 154 -8.47 20.70 -17.21
CA ARG A 154 -7.21 21.38 -16.94
C ARG A 154 -6.28 21.41 -18.15
N THR A 155 -6.16 20.30 -18.89
CA THR A 155 -5.40 20.24 -20.14
C THR A 155 -5.94 21.21 -21.18
N GLN A 156 -7.27 21.34 -21.33
CA GLN A 156 -7.87 22.31 -22.24
C GLN A 156 -7.53 23.75 -21.84
N GLN A 157 -7.61 24.09 -20.56
CA GLN A 157 -7.23 25.41 -20.05
C GLN A 157 -5.75 25.71 -20.34
N ILE A 158 -4.85 24.76 -20.04
CA ILE A 158 -3.42 24.92 -20.30
C ILE A 158 -3.16 25.15 -21.79
N ASN A 159 -3.78 24.36 -22.66
CA ASN A 159 -3.62 24.50 -24.10
C ASN A 159 -4.12 25.85 -24.63
N GLN A 160 -5.20 26.41 -24.06
CA GLN A 160 -5.65 27.77 -24.38
C GLN A 160 -4.61 28.82 -23.96
N GLN A 161 -4.00 28.68 -22.79
CA GLN A 161 -2.94 29.59 -22.34
C GLN A 161 -1.67 29.45 -23.19
N LEU A 162 -1.29 28.24 -23.59
CA LEU A 162 -0.14 27.99 -24.45
C LEU A 162 -0.33 28.52 -25.88
N ALA A 163 -1.58 28.62 -26.35
CA ALA A 163 -1.91 29.25 -27.63
C ALA A 163 -1.71 30.78 -27.63
N ASN A 164 -1.59 31.41 -26.46
CA ASN A 164 -1.25 32.82 -26.36
C ASN A 164 0.23 33.04 -26.73
N ASN A 165 0.49 33.85 -27.75
CA ASN A 165 1.85 34.14 -28.22
C ASN A 165 2.64 35.04 -27.27
N ASP A 166 1.95 35.80 -26.42
CA ASP A 166 2.58 36.74 -25.46
C ASP A 166 2.90 36.07 -24.10
N ILE A 167 2.71 34.75 -23.99
CA ILE A 167 3.04 34.00 -22.78
C ILE A 167 4.56 34.04 -22.52
N GLY A 168 4.94 34.40 -21.29
CA GLY A 168 6.34 34.38 -20.86
C GLY A 168 6.96 32.98 -20.96
N SER A 169 8.26 32.91 -21.27
CA SER A 169 8.95 31.62 -21.52
C SER A 169 8.94 30.68 -20.30
N ILE A 170 8.98 31.25 -19.08
CA ILE A 170 8.96 30.47 -17.83
C ILE A 170 7.57 29.90 -17.59
N LEU A 171 6.54 30.73 -17.70
CA LEU A 171 5.15 30.27 -17.60
C LEU A 171 4.81 29.22 -18.68
N ARG A 172 5.34 29.38 -19.91
CA ARG A 172 5.23 28.36 -20.97
C ARG A 172 5.85 27.03 -20.54
N LYS A 173 7.06 27.04 -19.98
CA LYS A 173 7.71 25.84 -19.43
C LYS A 173 6.93 25.23 -18.27
N GLN A 174 6.40 26.06 -17.36
CA GLN A 174 5.58 25.61 -16.24
C GLN A 174 4.36 24.82 -16.73
N TYR A 175 3.63 25.35 -17.72
CA TYR A 175 2.49 24.66 -18.33
C TYR A 175 2.88 23.36 -19.03
N GLN A 176 4.05 23.31 -19.67
CA GLN A 176 4.55 22.07 -20.26
C GLN A 176 4.89 21.01 -19.19
N ILE A 177 5.46 21.41 -18.06
CA ILE A 177 5.68 20.50 -16.91
C ILE A 177 4.33 20.00 -16.37
N GLU A 178 3.35 20.89 -16.20
CA GLU A 178 2.03 20.53 -15.68
C GLU A 178 1.30 19.53 -16.61
N LEU A 179 1.41 19.70 -17.94
CA LEU A 179 0.87 18.72 -18.89
C LEU A 179 1.49 17.34 -18.72
N GLN A 180 2.80 17.23 -18.49
CA GLN A 180 3.44 15.95 -18.21
C GLN A 180 2.95 15.30 -16.92
N LEU A 181 2.73 16.10 -15.87
CA LEU A 181 2.15 15.61 -14.63
C LEU A 181 0.73 15.08 -14.86
N ILE A 182 -0.07 15.78 -15.64
CA ILE A 182 -1.43 15.35 -16.01
C ILE A 182 -1.40 14.04 -16.79
N ASP A 183 -0.49 13.87 -17.75
CA ASP A 183 -0.34 12.62 -18.50
C ASP A 183 0.00 11.43 -17.60
N LEU A 184 0.90 11.63 -16.62
CA LEU A 184 1.23 10.60 -15.63
C LEU A 184 0.04 10.26 -14.74
N LYS A 185 -0.72 11.25 -14.27
CA LYS A 185 -1.95 11.06 -13.49
C LYS A 185 -3.03 10.35 -14.32
N ASN A 186 -3.17 10.69 -15.59
CA ASN A 186 -4.11 10.03 -16.49
C ASN A 186 -3.75 8.56 -16.70
N SER A 187 -2.48 8.26 -16.95
CA SER A 187 -1.98 6.89 -17.08
C SER A 187 -2.25 6.07 -15.80
N TYR A 188 -2.01 6.65 -14.63
CA TYR A 188 -2.36 6.03 -13.35
C TYR A 188 -3.84 5.67 -13.25
N ASN A 189 -4.72 6.66 -13.44
CA ASN A 189 -6.16 6.49 -13.31
C ASN A 189 -6.72 5.50 -14.36
N GLN A 190 -6.20 5.52 -15.58
CA GLN A 190 -6.56 4.55 -16.62
C GLN A 190 -6.14 3.13 -16.24
N ASN A 191 -4.94 2.95 -15.69
CA ASN A 191 -4.48 1.65 -15.22
C ASN A 191 -5.31 1.15 -14.02
N LEU A 192 -5.70 2.03 -13.11
CA LEU A 192 -6.63 1.66 -12.02
C LEU A 192 -7.97 1.17 -12.57
N LEU A 193 -8.57 1.90 -13.50
CA LEU A 193 -9.85 1.52 -14.11
C LEU A 193 -9.76 0.19 -14.85
N LYS A 194 -8.73 0.04 -15.69
CA LYS A 194 -8.53 -1.16 -16.51
C LYS A 194 -8.34 -2.42 -15.66
N ASN A 195 -7.65 -2.30 -14.54
CA ASN A 195 -7.25 -3.44 -13.71
C ASN A 195 -8.01 -3.49 -12.38
N ASN A 196 -9.16 -2.83 -12.28
CA ASN A 196 -9.95 -2.75 -11.06
C ASN A 196 -10.31 -4.15 -10.52
N ASP A 197 -10.78 -5.04 -11.39
CA ASP A 197 -11.20 -6.40 -11.00
C ASP A 197 -10.01 -7.22 -10.51
N GLN A 198 -8.85 -7.09 -11.18
CA GLN A 198 -7.61 -7.77 -10.80
C GLN A 198 -7.12 -7.32 -9.41
N LEU A 199 -7.14 -6.01 -9.15
CA LEU A 199 -6.80 -5.45 -7.85
C LEU A 199 -7.79 -5.89 -6.77
N SER A 200 -9.09 -5.88 -7.08
CA SER A 200 -10.15 -6.35 -6.19
C SER A 200 -9.93 -7.80 -5.79
N LEU A 201 -9.63 -8.68 -6.75
CA LEU A 201 -9.36 -10.09 -6.51
C LEU A 201 -8.08 -10.29 -5.67
N LEU A 202 -7.03 -9.52 -5.94
CA LEU A 202 -5.79 -9.54 -5.15
C LEU A 202 -6.05 -9.19 -3.69
N TYR A 203 -6.74 -8.07 -3.45
CA TYR A 203 -7.03 -7.60 -2.10
C TYR A 203 -8.00 -8.54 -1.37
N GLN A 204 -8.97 -9.11 -2.07
CA GLN A 204 -9.90 -10.10 -1.51
C GLN A 204 -9.15 -11.37 -1.10
N SER A 205 -8.33 -11.92 -1.99
CA SER A 205 -7.53 -13.12 -1.71
C SER A 205 -6.59 -12.92 -0.52
N ARG A 206 -6.00 -11.72 -0.38
CA ARG A 206 -5.16 -11.38 0.78
C ARG A 206 -5.98 -11.27 2.06
N TYR A 207 -7.14 -10.63 2.01
CA TYR A 207 -8.06 -10.53 3.15
C TYR A 207 -8.50 -11.93 3.62
N ASP A 208 -8.93 -12.79 2.70
CA ASP A 208 -9.39 -14.14 3.01
C ASP A 208 -8.29 -14.97 3.70
N LEU A 209 -7.05 -14.89 3.19
CA LEU A 209 -5.90 -15.55 3.81
C LEU A 209 -5.66 -15.05 5.24
N LEU A 210 -5.60 -13.73 5.42
CA LEU A 210 -5.29 -13.13 6.72
C LEU A 210 -6.41 -13.39 7.74
N ASN A 211 -7.67 -13.38 7.30
CA ASN A 211 -8.80 -13.68 8.14
C ASN A 211 -8.78 -15.16 8.60
N LEU A 212 -8.49 -16.10 7.69
CA LEU A 212 -8.32 -17.51 8.05
C LEU A 212 -7.14 -17.71 9.01
N ARG A 213 -5.99 -17.06 8.74
CA ARG A 213 -4.81 -17.15 9.61
C ARG A 213 -5.11 -16.62 11.01
N LEU A 214 -5.83 -15.50 11.11
CA LEU A 214 -6.27 -14.93 12.38
C LEU A 214 -7.10 -15.93 13.19
N GLN A 215 -8.09 -16.58 12.54
CA GLN A 215 -8.94 -17.58 13.19
C GLN A 215 -8.14 -18.78 13.70
N ILE A 216 -7.21 -19.29 12.89
CA ILE A 216 -6.35 -20.44 13.26
C ILE A 216 -5.43 -20.07 14.42
N GLN A 217 -4.81 -18.88 14.39
CA GLN A 217 -3.94 -18.41 15.48
C GLN A 217 -4.72 -18.30 16.80
N GLN A 218 -5.94 -17.75 16.77
CA GLN A 218 -6.80 -17.66 17.96
C GLN A 218 -7.14 -19.06 18.51
N GLN A 219 -7.49 -20.01 17.65
CA GLN A 219 -7.78 -21.39 18.06
C GLN A 219 -6.53 -22.06 18.68
N ASN A 220 -5.37 -21.91 18.06
CA ASN A 220 -4.12 -22.49 18.56
C ASN A 220 -3.70 -21.88 19.90
N ILE A 221 -3.89 -20.57 20.08
CA ILE A 221 -3.65 -19.89 21.36
C ILE A 221 -4.52 -20.50 22.45
N ILE A 222 -5.83 -20.65 22.21
CA ILE A 222 -6.76 -21.26 23.17
C ILE A 222 -6.33 -22.70 23.49
N ALA A 223 -6.04 -23.52 22.48
CA ALA A 223 -5.65 -24.92 22.66
C ALA A 223 -4.36 -25.07 23.49
N ILE A 224 -3.31 -24.30 23.17
CA ILE A 224 -2.05 -24.33 23.94
C ILE A 224 -2.29 -23.87 25.38
N GLN A 225 -3.12 -22.85 25.58
CA GLN A 225 -3.40 -22.33 26.91
C GLN A 225 -4.19 -23.32 27.77
N GLU A 226 -5.11 -24.08 27.18
CA GLU A 226 -5.78 -25.21 27.84
C GLU A 226 -4.78 -26.30 28.25
N VAL A 227 -3.85 -26.69 27.37
CA VAL A 227 -2.83 -27.71 27.69
C VAL A 227 -1.89 -27.23 28.81
N ILE A 228 -1.45 -25.97 28.78
CA ILE A 228 -0.65 -25.38 29.85
C ILE A 228 -1.40 -25.44 31.18
N ASN A 229 -2.69 -25.06 31.18
CA ASN A 229 -3.52 -25.10 32.39
C ASN A 229 -3.69 -26.54 32.93
N GLN A 230 -3.88 -27.53 32.05
CA GLN A 230 -3.96 -28.93 32.44
C GLN A 230 -2.65 -29.44 33.07
N LYS A 231 -1.50 -29.10 32.49
CA LYS A 231 -0.19 -29.47 33.04
C LYS A 231 0.06 -28.82 34.41
N ASN A 232 -0.29 -27.54 34.56
CA ASN A 232 -0.19 -26.84 35.85
C ASN A 232 -1.06 -27.51 36.92
N LEU A 233 -2.29 -27.90 36.58
CA LEU A 233 -3.18 -28.59 37.50
C LEU A 233 -2.62 -29.94 37.94
N GLN A 234 -2.11 -30.76 37.01
CA GLN A 234 -1.46 -32.03 37.32
C GLN A 234 -0.23 -31.85 38.20
N GLN A 235 0.60 -30.84 37.93
CA GLN A 235 1.78 -30.55 38.74
C GLN A 235 1.39 -30.14 40.17
N SER A 236 0.37 -29.29 40.33
CA SER A 236 -0.15 -28.93 41.66
C SER A 236 -0.71 -30.13 42.42
N GLN A 237 -1.46 -31.01 41.75
CA GLN A 237 -1.99 -32.24 42.35
C GLN A 237 -0.86 -33.14 42.85
N ASN A 238 0.16 -33.38 42.02
CA ASN A 238 1.33 -34.19 42.38
C ASN A 238 2.11 -33.60 43.58
N GLN A 239 2.25 -32.28 43.65
CA GLN A 239 2.93 -31.61 44.77
C GLN A 239 2.15 -31.76 46.08
N VAL A 240 0.82 -31.62 46.03
CA VAL A 240 -0.05 -31.81 47.21
C VAL A 240 0.05 -33.26 47.70
N GLU A 241 0.00 -34.24 46.80
CA GLU A 241 0.15 -35.65 47.17
C GLU A 241 1.52 -35.96 47.79
N GLN A 242 2.61 -35.46 47.21
CA GLN A 242 3.95 -35.63 47.77
C GLN A 242 4.07 -35.01 49.17
N ALA A 243 3.54 -33.80 49.38
CA ALA A 243 3.55 -33.15 50.68
C ALA A 243 2.75 -33.94 51.72
N GLN A 244 1.58 -34.48 51.35
CA GLN A 244 0.78 -35.33 52.22
C GLN A 244 1.48 -36.66 52.55
N GLN A 245 2.19 -37.26 51.60
CA GLN A 245 2.97 -38.47 51.84
C GLN A 245 4.14 -38.19 52.80
N GLN A 246 4.89 -37.11 52.59
CA GLN A 246 5.99 -36.72 53.49
C GLN A 246 5.53 -36.46 54.92
N GLN A 247 4.36 -35.81 55.10
CA GLN A 247 3.79 -35.62 56.44
C GLN A 247 3.44 -36.95 57.13
N LYS A 248 2.99 -37.96 56.39
CA LYS A 248 2.70 -39.29 56.94
C LYS A 248 3.96 -40.10 57.28
N THR A 249 5.07 -39.88 56.59
CA THR A 249 6.35 -40.55 56.91
C THR A 249 7.08 -39.91 58.09
N VAL A 250 6.84 -38.64 58.40
CA VAL A 250 7.45 -37.92 59.54
C VAL A 250 6.67 -38.12 60.85
N GLN A 251 5.40 -38.55 60.79
CA GLN A 251 4.57 -38.89 61.96
C GLN A 251 4.62 -40.37 62.36
N LYS A 252 5.51 -41.16 61.76
CA LYS A 252 5.79 -42.55 62.14
C LYS A 252 7.18 -42.64 62.76
#